data_AF-A0A8D8YHU0-F1
#
_entry.id   AF-A0A8D8YHU0-F1
#
_cell.length_a   1.000
_cell.length_b   1.000
_cell.length_c   1.000
_cell.angle_alpha   90.00
_cell.angle_beta   90.00
_cell.angle_gamma   90.00
#
_symmetry.space_group_name_H-M   'P 1'
#
loop_
_entity.id
_entity.type
_entity.pdbx_description
1 polymer ?
#
loop_
_entity_poly.entity_id
_entity_poly.type
_entity_poly.pdbx_seq_one_letter_code
_entity_poly.pdbx_strand_id
1 'polypeptide(L)'
;MGLISPTSSHSLTWSQLGLSTQSPSPVYKAVLTRGSAKCTAYVVLHYDYPAIAPVLNIQIELNKVIRHPANDDGVRDMQKEVNFHWQDLISDNTQSQSPLRSQLECLASCFDIYLECLGVKEFPRKKSFIKTVRGRTRAYPYKCSSVGKSDALYTQR
;
A
#
# COMPACT_ATOMS: atom_id res chain seq x y z
N MET A 1 -25.75 37.17 -0.14
CA MET A 1 -25.54 35.75 0.23
C MET A 1 -24.68 35.12 -0.86
N GLY A 2 -23.39 34.94 -0.59
CA GLY A 2 -22.42 34.41 -1.56
C GLY A 2 -22.39 32.88 -1.52
N LEU A 3 -22.64 32.24 -2.67
CA LEU A 3 -22.38 30.83 -2.87
C LEU A 3 -20.90 30.66 -3.24
N ILE A 4 -20.12 30.12 -2.30
CA ILE A 4 -18.74 29.74 -2.53
C ILE A 4 -18.77 28.37 -3.23
N SER A 5 -18.25 28.32 -4.45
CA SER A 5 -18.03 27.12 -5.25
C SER A 5 -17.01 26.18 -4.58
N PRO A 6 -17.18 24.85 -4.66
CA PRO A 6 -16.19 23.93 -4.14
C PRO A 6 -14.98 23.88 -5.08
N THR A 7 -13.82 24.19 -4.52
CA THR A 7 -12.49 24.07 -5.09
C THR A 7 -12.21 22.66 -5.62
N SER A 8 -11.64 22.60 -6.81
CA SER A 8 -11.18 21.40 -7.51
C SER A 8 -10.17 20.59 -6.69
N SER A 9 -10.62 19.54 -6.01
CA SER A 9 -9.75 18.42 -5.66
C SER A 9 -9.78 17.44 -6.83
N HIS A 10 -8.66 17.26 -7.52
CA HIS A 10 -8.48 16.22 -8.51
C HIS A 10 -8.60 14.83 -7.84
N SER A 11 -9.82 14.36 -7.63
CA SER A 11 -10.09 12.95 -7.37
C SER A 11 -9.98 12.24 -8.71
N LEU A 12 -8.92 11.45 -8.90
CA LEU A 12 -8.86 10.49 -10.00
C LEU A 12 -10.04 9.52 -9.83
N THR A 13 -11.10 9.75 -10.59
CA THR A 13 -12.29 8.89 -10.57
C THR A 13 -11.94 7.60 -11.30
N TRP A 14 -12.23 6.47 -10.63
CA TRP A 14 -11.97 5.10 -11.06
C TRP A 14 -12.42 4.74 -12.48
N SER A 15 -13.31 5.54 -13.07
CA SER A 15 -13.70 5.48 -14.48
C SER A 15 -12.52 5.63 -15.46
N GLN A 16 -11.42 6.25 -15.05
CA GLN A 16 -10.25 6.49 -15.91
C GLN A 16 -9.32 5.28 -16.08
N LEU A 17 -9.46 4.23 -15.25
CA LEU A 17 -8.61 3.03 -15.31
C LEU A 17 -9.21 1.89 -16.17
N GLY A 18 -10.30 2.14 -16.90
CA GLY A 18 -10.91 1.12 -17.77
C GLY A 18 -11.56 -0.05 -17.02
N LEU A 19 -11.64 0.02 -15.68
CA LEU A 19 -12.47 -0.86 -14.84
C LEU A 19 -13.95 -0.46 -14.97
N SER A 20 -14.46 -0.51 -16.20
CA SER A 20 -15.89 -0.37 -16.46
C SER A 20 -16.48 -1.77 -16.61
N THR A 21 -17.28 -2.20 -15.65
CA THR A 21 -18.13 -3.39 -15.86
C THR A 21 -19.51 -3.12 -15.30
N GLN A 22 -20.50 -3.66 -16.00
CA GLN A 22 -21.92 -3.36 -15.97
C GLN A 22 -22.64 -3.71 -14.64
N SER A 23 -21.88 -3.99 -13.58
CA SER A 23 -22.34 -4.29 -12.23
C SER A 23 -21.29 -3.77 -11.23
N PRO A 24 -21.69 -3.14 -10.10
CA PRO A 24 -20.75 -2.50 -9.20
C PRO A 24 -19.90 -3.54 -8.45
N SER A 25 -18.62 -3.66 -8.82
CA SER A 25 -17.65 -4.48 -8.10
C SER A 25 -17.67 -4.15 -6.60
N PRO A 26 -17.66 -5.15 -5.70
CA PRO A 26 -17.75 -4.86 -4.29
C PRO A 26 -16.48 -4.14 -3.81
N VAL A 27 -16.70 -3.04 -3.10
CA VAL A 27 -15.64 -2.17 -2.57
C VAL A 27 -15.61 -2.31 -1.05
N TYR A 28 -14.42 -2.60 -0.51
CA TYR A 28 -14.17 -2.73 0.91
C TYR A 28 -13.21 -1.64 1.38
N LYS A 29 -13.24 -1.37 2.67
CA LYS A 29 -12.33 -0.45 3.33
C LYS A 29 -11.59 -1.19 4.44
N ALA A 30 -10.28 -1.35 4.28
CA ALA A 30 -9.41 -1.83 5.33
C ALA A 30 -8.72 -0.63 6.01
N VAL A 31 -8.57 -0.71 7.32
CA VAL A 31 -7.89 0.33 8.12
C VAL A 31 -6.85 -0.34 8.99
N LEU A 32 -5.59 0.05 8.81
CA LEU A 32 -4.46 -0.37 9.63
C LEU A 32 -4.04 0.83 10.50
N THR A 33 -3.77 0.57 11.77
CA THR A 33 -3.38 1.62 12.73
C THR A 33 -2.11 1.21 13.45
N ARG A 34 -1.15 2.13 13.56
CA ARG A 34 0.06 1.97 14.35
C ARG A 34 0.39 3.30 15.03
N GLY A 35 0.24 3.35 16.36
CA GLY A 35 0.39 4.60 17.12
C GLY A 35 -0.58 5.68 16.61
N SER A 36 -0.05 6.85 16.32
CA SER A 36 -0.74 8.02 15.75
C SER A 36 -0.97 7.92 14.23
N ALA A 37 -0.39 6.92 13.58
CA ALA A 37 -0.50 6.72 12.13
C ALA A 37 -1.68 5.80 11.77
N LYS A 38 -2.38 6.17 10.70
CA LYS A 38 -3.50 5.41 10.14
C LYS A 38 -3.30 5.21 8.65
N CYS A 39 -3.31 3.97 8.19
CA CYS A 39 -3.34 3.61 6.78
C CYS A 39 -4.73 3.11 6.42
N THR A 40 -5.37 3.75 5.44
CA THR A 40 -6.67 3.37 4.90
C THR A 40 -6.45 2.81 3.49
N ALA A 41 -6.88 1.57 3.26
CA ALA A 41 -6.88 0.95 1.95
C ALA A 41 -8.31 0.74 1.46
N TYR A 42 -8.60 1.28 0.28
CA TYR A 42 -9.83 1.00 -0.45
C TYR A 42 -9.56 -0.17 -1.39
N VAL A 43 -10.25 -1.27 -1.17
CA VAL A 43 -10.05 -2.55 -1.87
C VAL A 43 -11.20 -2.75 -2.84
N VAL A 44 -10.89 -2.89 -4.12
CA VAL A 44 -11.87 -3.25 -5.15
C VAL A 44 -11.65 -4.71 -5.50
N LEU A 45 -12.66 -5.56 -5.27
CA LEU A 45 -12.63 -6.96 -5.68
C LEU A 45 -13.17 -7.11 -7.10
N HIS A 46 -12.41 -7.76 -7.97
CA HIS A 46 -12.92 -8.22 -9.25
C HIS A 46 -13.88 -9.40 -9.05
N TYR A 47 -14.86 -9.56 -9.95
CA TYR A 47 -15.81 -10.69 -9.90
C TYR A 47 -15.11 -12.05 -10.07
N ASP A 48 -14.01 -12.06 -10.81
CA ASP A 48 -13.19 -13.26 -11.03
C ASP A 48 -12.16 -13.51 -9.91
N TYR A 49 -12.34 -12.90 -8.73
CA TYR A 49 -11.54 -13.23 -7.57
C TYR A 49 -11.77 -14.70 -7.15
N PRO A 50 -10.73 -15.52 -6.88
CA PRO A 50 -9.33 -15.16 -6.64
C PRO A 50 -8.40 -15.25 -7.86
N ALA A 51 -8.91 -15.51 -9.07
CA ALA A 51 -8.07 -15.59 -10.28
C ALA A 51 -7.45 -14.23 -10.64
N ILE A 52 -8.18 -13.14 -10.40
CA ILE A 52 -7.67 -11.76 -10.51
C ILE A 52 -7.51 -11.18 -9.12
N ALA A 53 -6.30 -10.66 -8.82
CA ALA A 53 -6.02 -10.04 -7.55
C ALA A 53 -6.81 -8.72 -7.38
N PRO A 54 -7.21 -8.39 -6.14
CA PRO A 54 -7.81 -7.10 -5.82
C PRO A 54 -6.91 -5.92 -6.16
N VAL A 55 -7.53 -4.78 -6.46
CA VAL A 55 -6.81 -3.51 -6.64
C VAL A 55 -7.02 -2.65 -5.41
N LEU A 56 -5.92 -2.14 -4.84
CA LEU A 56 -5.93 -1.32 -3.63
C LEU A 56 -5.56 0.13 -3.94
N ASN A 57 -6.31 1.07 -3.35
CA ASN A 57 -5.90 2.47 -3.23
C ASN A 57 -5.52 2.78 -1.79
N ILE A 58 -4.36 3.38 -1.57
CA ILE A 58 -3.84 3.57 -0.22
C ILE A 58 -3.77 5.05 0.14
N GLN A 59 -4.19 5.37 1.36
CA GLN A 59 -4.07 6.69 1.96
C GLN A 59 -3.51 6.56 3.37
N ILE A 60 -2.46 7.32 3.68
CA ILE A 60 -1.87 7.39 5.02
C ILE A 60 -2.22 8.74 5.65
N GLU A 61 -2.71 8.70 6.88
CA GLU A 61 -2.90 9.86 7.73
C GLU A 61 -1.90 9.77 8.89
N LEU A 62 -1.03 10.77 9.01
CA LEU A 62 -0.07 10.89 10.10
C LEU A 62 0.06 12.37 10.48
N ASN A 63 -0.09 12.69 11.76
CA ASN A 63 -0.05 14.05 12.28
C ASN A 63 -1.02 15.01 11.57
N LYS A 64 -2.24 14.53 11.27
CA LYS A 64 -3.28 15.23 10.50
C LYS A 64 -2.89 15.58 9.06
N VAL A 65 -1.76 15.06 8.56
CA VAL A 65 -1.33 15.20 7.16
C VAL A 65 -1.73 13.95 6.40
N ILE A 66 -2.53 14.14 5.35
CA ILE A 66 -2.99 13.07 4.47
C ILE A 66 -2.01 12.91 3.30
N ARG A 67 -1.52 11.69 3.14
CA ARG A 67 -0.61 11.26 2.08
C ARG A 67 -1.27 10.21 1.22
N HIS A 68 -1.13 10.34 -0.08
CA HIS A 68 -1.71 9.48 -1.10
C HIS A 68 -0.75 9.42 -2.32
N PRO A 69 -0.93 8.49 -3.26
CA PRO A 69 0.05 8.23 -4.33
C PRO A 69 0.38 9.44 -5.23
N ALA A 70 -0.50 10.45 -5.28
CA ALA A 70 -0.27 11.65 -6.08
C ALA A 70 0.60 12.69 -5.35
N ASN A 71 0.73 12.64 -4.02
CA ASN A 71 1.48 13.63 -3.25
C ASN A 71 2.71 13.08 -2.50
N ASP A 72 2.83 11.75 -2.38
CA ASP A 72 3.95 11.09 -1.71
C ASP A 72 4.42 9.88 -2.54
N ASP A 73 5.67 9.96 -3.01
CA ASP A 73 6.30 8.92 -3.82
C ASP A 73 6.44 7.59 -3.05
N GLY A 74 6.66 7.63 -1.74
CA GLY A 74 6.73 6.44 -0.90
C GLY A 74 5.38 5.73 -0.80
N VAL A 75 4.28 6.48 -0.70
CA VAL A 75 2.93 5.91 -0.74
C VAL A 75 2.63 5.33 -2.13
N ARG A 76 3.08 5.99 -3.20
CA ARG A 76 2.96 5.46 -4.57
C ARG A 76 3.74 4.16 -4.76
N ASP A 77 4.97 4.11 -4.29
CA ASP A 77 5.83 2.93 -4.38
C ASP A 77 5.27 1.77 -3.53
N MET A 78 4.72 2.06 -2.35
CA MET A 78 4.00 1.08 -1.53
C MET A 78 2.76 0.52 -2.26
N GLN A 79 1.96 1.39 -2.88
CA GLN A 79 0.79 0.95 -3.66
C GLN A 79 1.20 0.09 -4.86
N LYS A 80 2.30 0.45 -5.52
CA LYS A 80 2.86 -0.33 -6.61
C LYS A 80 3.31 -1.71 -6.14
N GLU A 81 3.96 -1.81 -4.97
CA GLU A 81 4.40 -3.09 -4.41
C GLU A 81 3.21 -4.03 -4.18
N VAL A 82 2.14 -3.53 -3.56
CA VAL A 82 0.95 -4.34 -3.22
C VAL A 82 0.14 -4.74 -4.47
N ASN A 83 -0.02 -3.82 -5.43
CA ASN A 83 -0.89 -4.06 -6.59
C ASN A 83 -0.19 -4.78 -7.75
N PHE A 84 1.09 -4.51 -7.99
CA PHE A 84 1.79 -5.05 -9.16
C PHE A 84 2.52 -6.34 -8.84
N HIS A 85 3.08 -6.48 -7.64
CA HIS A 85 3.92 -7.60 -7.27
C HIS A 85 3.21 -8.67 -6.42
N TRP A 86 1.89 -8.74 -6.51
CA TRP A 86 1.08 -9.71 -5.76
C TRP A 86 1.41 -11.18 -6.09
N GLN A 87 1.92 -11.46 -7.30
CA GLN A 87 2.30 -12.80 -7.72
C GLN A 87 3.54 -13.30 -6.96
N ASP A 88 4.51 -12.42 -6.70
CA ASP A 88 5.69 -12.70 -5.89
C ASP A 88 5.25 -13.12 -4.47
N LEU A 89 4.20 -12.49 -3.93
CA LEU A 89 3.68 -12.74 -2.57
C LEU A 89 3.00 -14.12 -2.42
N ILE A 90 2.52 -14.70 -3.52
CA ILE A 90 1.82 -16.00 -3.51
C ILE A 90 2.80 -17.14 -3.80
N SER A 91 3.80 -16.88 -4.64
CA SER A 91 4.74 -17.91 -5.14
C SER A 91 5.61 -18.52 -4.04
N ASP A 92 5.90 -17.77 -2.99
CA ASP A 92 6.78 -18.22 -1.89
C ASP A 92 6.06 -19.10 -0.83
N ASN A 93 4.73 -19.24 -0.88
CA ASN A 93 3.97 -19.92 0.18
C ASN A 93 3.07 -21.03 -0.39
N THR A 94 3.42 -22.28 -0.08
CA THR A 94 2.71 -23.51 -0.50
C THR A 94 1.21 -23.43 -0.21
N GLN A 95 0.41 -23.61 -1.28
CA GLN A 95 -1.01 -24.00 -1.31
C GLN A 95 -1.93 -23.34 -0.27
N SER A 96 -2.80 -22.41 -0.71
CA SER A 96 -3.98 -21.89 0.01
C SER A 96 -3.86 -20.51 0.68
N GLN A 97 -3.06 -19.58 0.13
CA GLN A 97 -3.16 -18.17 0.51
C GLN A 97 -4.00 -17.38 -0.50
N SER A 98 -5.01 -16.67 0.03
CA SER A 98 -5.83 -15.73 -0.72
C SER A 98 -4.96 -14.55 -1.21
N PRO A 99 -5.05 -14.11 -2.48
CA PRO A 99 -4.33 -12.93 -2.96
C PRO A 99 -4.58 -11.69 -2.10
N LEU A 100 -5.83 -11.50 -1.65
CA LEU A 100 -6.20 -10.40 -0.77
C LEU A 100 -5.46 -10.46 0.57
N ARG A 101 -5.38 -11.65 1.18
CA ARG A 101 -4.67 -11.82 2.45
C ARG A 101 -3.19 -11.46 2.30
N SER A 102 -2.53 -12.01 1.28
CA SER A 102 -1.11 -11.71 1.01
C SER A 102 -0.88 -10.22 0.75
N GLN A 103 -1.78 -9.57 -0.01
CA GLN A 103 -1.73 -8.12 -0.24
C GLN A 103 -1.88 -7.30 1.05
N LEU A 104 -2.78 -7.69 1.96
CA LEU A 104 -2.96 -7.00 3.24
C LEU A 104 -1.78 -7.22 4.20
N GLU A 105 -1.20 -8.42 4.23
CA GLU A 105 0.02 -8.72 5.01
C GLU A 105 1.23 -7.94 4.48
N CYS A 106 1.36 -7.86 3.14
CA CYS A 106 2.36 -7.03 2.48
C CYS A 106 2.14 -5.55 2.78
N LEU A 107 0.90 -5.05 2.70
CA LEU A 107 0.54 -3.68 3.03
C LEU A 107 0.90 -3.33 4.47
N ALA A 108 0.58 -4.21 5.43
CA ALA A 108 0.94 -4.02 6.83
C ALA A 108 2.46 -3.91 7.01
N SER A 109 3.21 -4.80 6.34
CA SER A 109 4.68 -4.75 6.36
C SER A 109 5.22 -3.46 5.71
N CYS A 110 4.70 -3.06 4.55
CA CYS A 110 5.14 -1.84 3.87
C CYS A 110 4.80 -0.59 4.67
N PHE A 111 3.65 -0.58 5.35
CA PHE A 111 3.26 0.51 6.24
C PHE A 111 4.23 0.64 7.42
N ASP A 112 4.64 -0.47 8.02
CA ASP A 112 5.65 -0.46 9.08
C ASP A 112 6.98 0.12 8.60
N ILE A 113 7.43 -0.29 7.42
CA ILE A 113 8.68 0.18 6.81
C ILE A 113 8.60 1.67 6.50
N TYR A 114 7.48 2.12 5.93
CA TYR A 114 7.24 3.53 5.63
C TYR A 114 7.40 4.38 6.90
N LEU A 115 6.73 3.99 7.99
CA LEU A 115 6.80 4.70 9.26
C LEU A 115 8.20 4.69 9.88
N GLU A 116 8.90 3.55 9.85
CA GLU A 116 10.27 3.43 10.34
C GLU A 116 11.25 4.30 9.52
N CYS A 117 11.01 4.42 8.21
CA CYS A 117 11.85 5.23 7.32
C CYS A 117 11.60 6.75 7.48
N LEU A 118 10.45 7.17 8.00
CA LEU A 118 10.21 8.57 8.36
C LEU A 118 11.10 9.02 9.54
N GLY A 119 11.64 8.08 10.33
CA GLY A 119 12.58 8.38 11.41
C GLY A 119 11.96 9.12 12.60
N VAL A 120 10.64 9.11 12.72
CA VAL A 120 9.93 9.68 13.87
C VAL A 120 10.20 8.80 15.09
N LYS A 121 10.50 9.39 16.25
CA LYS A 121 10.78 8.65 17.51
C LYS A 121 9.68 7.65 17.89
N GLU A 122 8.45 7.93 17.49
CA GLU A 122 7.28 7.06 17.70
C GLU A 122 7.40 5.70 17.00
N PHE A 123 8.12 5.64 15.88
CA PHE A 123 8.25 4.45 15.05
C PHE A 123 9.71 3.98 15.02
N PRO A 124 10.20 3.36 16.11
CA PRO A 124 11.56 2.84 16.15
C PRO A 124 11.72 1.72 15.12
N ARG A 125 12.93 1.63 14.58
CA ARG A 125 13.29 0.65 13.56
C ARG A 125 13.27 -0.76 14.15
N LYS A 126 12.40 -1.61 13.63
CA LYS A 126 12.29 -3.04 13.99
C LYS A 126 12.64 -3.94 12.82
N LYS A 127 12.42 -3.48 11.59
CA LYS A 127 12.67 -4.24 10.36
C LYS A 127 14.10 -4.00 9.87
N SER A 128 14.72 -5.05 9.34
CA SER A 128 16.09 -5.01 8.82
C SER A 128 16.11 -4.48 7.39
N PHE A 129 16.89 -3.41 7.16
CA PHE A 129 17.12 -2.83 5.82
C PHE A 129 18.61 -2.57 5.62
N ILE A 130 19.12 -2.78 4.42
CA ILE A 130 20.51 -2.40 4.08
C ILE A 130 20.63 -0.88 4.02
N LYS A 131 19.67 -0.21 3.37
CA LYS A 131 19.61 1.25 3.20
C LYS A 131 18.17 1.72 3.40
N THR A 132 17.98 2.83 4.11
CA THR A 132 16.66 3.42 4.33
C THR A 132 16.06 3.98 3.04
N VAL A 133 16.87 4.61 2.19
CA VAL A 133 16.44 5.17 0.90
C VAL A 133 17.49 4.90 -0.17
N ARG A 134 17.06 4.75 -1.44
CA ARG A 134 17.96 4.59 -2.59
C ARG A 134 17.43 5.36 -3.81
N GLY A 135 18.36 5.82 -4.66
CA GLY A 135 18.04 6.41 -5.95
C GLY A 135 17.53 7.85 -5.89
N ARG A 136 17.20 8.42 -7.06
CA ARG A 136 16.77 9.82 -7.20
C ARG A 136 15.42 10.08 -6.54
N THR A 137 14.51 9.12 -6.61
CA THR A 137 13.17 9.17 -5.99
C THR A 137 13.19 8.83 -4.49
N ARG A 138 14.36 8.54 -3.91
CA ARG A 138 14.53 8.15 -2.50
C ARG A 138 13.62 6.98 -2.10
N ALA A 139 13.53 5.96 -2.97
CA ALA A 139 12.65 4.81 -2.78
C ALA A 139 12.94 4.03 -1.49
N TYR A 140 11.88 3.66 -0.79
CA TYR A 140 11.92 2.86 0.43
C TYR A 140 12.06 1.36 0.14
N PRO A 141 12.64 0.58 1.06
CA PRO A 141 12.88 -0.85 0.86
C PRO A 141 11.63 -1.68 1.12
N TYR A 142 10.70 -1.75 0.17
CA TYR A 142 9.45 -2.51 0.33
C TYR A 142 9.55 -3.99 -0.05
N LYS A 143 10.54 -4.38 -0.87
CA LYS A 143 10.68 -5.76 -1.33
C LYS A 143 11.16 -6.64 -0.20
N CYS A 144 10.35 -7.60 0.20
CA CYS A 144 10.72 -8.63 1.17
C CYS A 144 11.51 -9.75 0.48
N SER A 145 12.60 -10.18 1.12
CA SER A 145 13.34 -11.39 0.77
C SER A 145 13.54 -12.22 2.03
N SER A 146 13.21 -13.51 1.98
CA SER A 146 13.49 -14.40 3.11
C SER A 146 15.00 -14.64 3.19
N VAL A 147 15.59 -14.32 4.34
CA VAL A 147 17.00 -14.59 4.62
C VAL A 147 17.05 -15.61 5.75
N GLY A 148 17.11 -16.89 5.38
CA GLY A 148 17.07 -18.00 6.33
C GLY A 148 15.65 -18.35 6.81
N LYS A 149 15.56 -19.02 7.97
CA LYS A 149 14.29 -19.59 8.48
C LYS A 149 13.39 -18.60 9.24
N SER A 150 13.90 -17.45 9.71
CA SER A 150 13.15 -16.56 10.61
C SER A 150 13.22 -15.07 10.26
N ASP A 151 14.24 -14.62 9.54
CA ASP A 151 14.46 -13.18 9.32
C ASP A 151 14.13 -12.77 7.89
N ALA A 152 13.26 -11.78 7.76
CA ALA A 152 12.94 -11.13 6.50
C ALA A 152 13.88 -9.92 6.32
N LEU A 153 14.64 -9.92 5.22
CA LEU A 153 15.44 -8.76 4.81
C LEU A 153 14.65 -7.95 3.78
N TYR A 154 14.52 -6.66 4.03
CA TYR A 154 13.81 -5.76 3.15
C TYR A 154 14.79 -4.93 2.31
N THR A 155 14.52 -4.87 1.01
CA THR A 155 15.39 -4.28 0.00
C THR A 155 14.59 -3.36 -0.93
N GLN A 156 15.27 -2.46 -1.63
CA GLN A 156 14.64 -1.71 -2.71
C GLN A 156 14.48 -2.59 -3.95
N ARG A 157 13.41 -2.35 -4.72
CA ARG A 157 13.24 -2.89 -6.07
C ARG A 157 14.29 -2.30 -7.03
#